data_AF-A0A838KMW3-F1
#
_entry.id   AF-A0A838KMW3-F1
#
_cell.length_a   1.000
_cell.length_b   1.000
_cell.length_c   1.000
_cell.angle_alpha   90.00
_cell.angle_beta   90.00
_cell.angle_gamma   90.00
#
_symmetry.space_group_name_H-M   'P 1'
#
loop_
_entity.id
_entity.type
_entity.pdbx_description
1 polymer ?
#
loop_
_entity_poly.entity_id
_entity_poly.type
_entity_poly.pdbx_seq_one_letter_code
_entity_poly.pdbx_strand_id
1 'polypeptide(L)'
;IVVRPQYLRAPEEVTAQLAARSADVVARAGVTGTLRASLVGLVGAAPTDLSLQPGRFDPARPVASSSAVATSFAVPTSTAVARFALAASHDGDDLDLFVYRDGRLVASADSLASDERVTLVQPPSGVYEVYAVSSASNSTTSTPAQLTGWLLPEGVRARAQISPRPLRVTGGRLFEMTVSWGRLDESKQWFGYVRYAESARRTYLTLD
;
A
#
# COMPACT_ATOMS: atom_id res chain seq x y z
N ILE A 1 1.36 34.45 -3.33
CA ILE A 1 1.51 32.98 -3.55
C ILE A 1 2.91 32.60 -3.07
N VAL A 2 3.03 31.80 -2.01
CA VAL A 2 4.33 31.26 -1.58
C VAL A 2 4.51 29.94 -2.31
N VAL A 3 5.40 29.91 -3.30
CA VAL A 3 5.84 28.65 -3.92
C VAL A 3 6.73 27.96 -2.90
N ARG A 4 6.23 26.90 -2.25
CA ARG A 4 7.11 26.03 -1.45
C ARG A 4 8.03 25.31 -2.44
N PRO A 5 9.36 25.40 -2.32
CA PRO A 5 10.25 24.64 -3.18
C PRO A 5 9.94 23.14 -2.99
N GLN A 6 9.55 22.46 -4.07
CA GLN A 6 9.43 21.01 -4.03
C GLN A 6 10.84 20.43 -4.02
N TYR A 7 11.28 19.93 -2.86
CA TYR A 7 12.59 19.30 -2.70
C TYR A 7 12.77 18.05 -3.59
N LEU A 8 11.67 17.40 -3.95
CA LEU A 8 11.66 16.12 -4.63
C LEU A 8 10.31 15.83 -5.30
N ARG A 9 10.33 15.30 -6.53
CA ARG A 9 9.21 14.60 -7.16
C ARG A 9 9.59 13.13 -7.36
N ALA A 10 8.94 12.24 -6.64
CA ALA A 10 9.15 10.79 -6.71
C ALA A 10 7.83 10.10 -7.07
N PRO A 11 7.87 8.86 -7.60
CA PRO A 11 6.67 8.06 -7.80
C PRO A 11 5.98 7.82 -6.45
N GLU A 12 4.66 7.74 -6.47
CA GLU A 12 3.89 7.40 -5.28
C GLU A 12 4.17 5.96 -4.84
N GLU A 13 4.33 5.06 -5.81
CA GLU A 13 4.55 3.65 -5.56
C GLU A 13 5.46 3.02 -6.61
N VAL A 14 6.19 1.99 -6.18
CA VAL A 14 6.91 1.04 -7.00
C VAL A 14 6.49 -0.37 -6.57
N THR A 15 6.07 -1.17 -7.54
CA THR A 15 5.82 -2.60 -7.36
C THR A 15 6.97 -3.38 -7.97
N ALA A 16 7.43 -4.43 -7.29
CA ALA A 16 8.51 -5.28 -7.79
C ALA A 16 8.37 -6.71 -7.31
N GLN A 17 8.70 -7.65 -8.19
CA GLN A 17 8.69 -9.07 -7.88
C GLN A 17 9.67 -9.38 -6.74
N LEU A 18 9.22 -10.09 -5.72
CA LEU A 18 10.00 -10.44 -4.53
C LEU A 18 11.31 -11.16 -4.90
N ALA A 19 11.25 -12.03 -5.92
CA ALA A 19 12.38 -12.80 -6.44
C ALA A 19 13.45 -11.94 -7.13
N ALA A 20 13.11 -10.74 -7.61
CA ALA A 20 14.07 -9.83 -8.26
C ALA A 20 15.10 -9.27 -7.26
N ARG A 21 14.78 -9.27 -5.95
CA ARG A 21 15.63 -8.78 -4.84
C ARG A 21 16.08 -7.32 -4.97
N SER A 22 15.51 -6.59 -5.92
CA SER A 22 15.78 -5.19 -6.15
C SER A 22 14.64 -4.52 -6.92
N ALA A 23 14.51 -3.21 -6.71
CA ALA A 23 13.58 -2.35 -7.43
C ALA A 23 14.24 -0.99 -7.65
N ASP A 24 14.09 -0.47 -8.87
CA ASP A 24 14.57 0.86 -9.20
C ASP A 24 13.50 1.91 -8.95
N VAL A 25 13.94 3.04 -8.38
CA VAL A 25 13.10 4.19 -8.10
C VAL A 25 13.68 5.39 -8.83
N VAL A 26 12.97 5.82 -9.87
CA VAL A 26 13.34 7.00 -10.67
C VAL A 26 12.60 8.22 -10.14
N ALA A 27 13.33 9.24 -9.71
CA ALA A 27 12.77 10.47 -9.15
C ALA A 27 13.47 11.71 -9.72
N ARG A 28 12.83 12.88 -9.57
CA ARG A 28 13.39 14.19 -9.96
C ARG A 28 13.75 14.98 -8.72
N ALA A 29 15.01 15.38 -8.61
CA ALA A 29 15.48 16.20 -7.50
C ALA A 29 15.08 17.66 -7.70
N GLY A 30 14.63 18.32 -6.64
CA GLY A 30 14.44 19.77 -6.60
C GLY A 30 15.70 20.53 -6.14
N VAL A 31 16.69 19.81 -5.61
CA VAL A 31 17.92 20.35 -5.03
C VAL A 31 19.16 19.71 -5.66
N THR A 32 20.29 20.40 -5.61
CA THR A 32 21.62 19.86 -5.92
C THR A 32 22.35 19.52 -4.63
N GLY A 33 22.91 18.33 -4.53
CA GLY A 33 23.68 17.91 -3.35
C GLY A 33 23.55 16.42 -3.03
N THR A 34 23.61 16.09 -1.75
CA THR A 34 23.41 14.72 -1.26
C THR A 34 21.99 14.57 -0.72
N LEU A 35 21.20 13.70 -1.35
CA LEU A 35 19.90 13.29 -0.85
C LEU A 35 20.07 12.08 0.07
N ARG A 36 19.48 12.12 1.27
CA ARG A 36 19.43 10.94 2.15
C ARG A 36 18.10 10.24 1.93
N ALA A 37 18.15 8.95 1.63
CA ALA A 37 16.98 8.08 1.54
C ALA A 37 17.17 6.88 2.48
N SER A 38 16.07 6.37 3.02
CA SER A 38 16.04 5.16 3.84
C SER A 38 14.77 4.38 3.60
N LEU A 39 14.85 3.05 3.47
CA LEU A 39 13.67 2.21 3.45
C LEU A 39 13.13 2.02 4.87
N VAL A 40 11.83 2.23 5.03
CA VAL A 40 11.07 1.96 6.24
C VAL A 40 10.18 0.75 5.97
N GLY A 41 10.17 -0.21 6.89
CA GLY A 41 9.29 -1.37 6.78
C GLY A 41 9.86 -2.56 6.04
N LEU A 42 9.16 -2.98 4.97
CA LEU A 42 9.08 -4.37 4.54
C LEU A 42 8.48 -5.24 5.64
N VAL A 43 7.23 -4.95 5.98
CA VAL A 43 6.39 -5.84 6.78
C VAL A 43 5.71 -6.83 5.84
N GLY A 44 5.81 -8.12 6.13
CA GLY A 44 5.18 -9.18 5.35
C GLY A 44 3.79 -9.51 5.90
N ALA A 45 2.82 -9.65 5.02
CA ALA A 45 1.47 -10.12 5.35
C ALA A 45 1.09 -11.27 4.40
N ALA A 46 0.48 -12.32 4.95
CA ALA A 46 -0.08 -13.39 4.15
C ALA A 46 -1.44 -12.90 3.61
N PRO A 47 -1.68 -12.98 2.29
CA PRO A 47 -3.00 -12.74 1.73
C PRO A 47 -4.02 -13.73 2.32
N THR A 48 -5.23 -13.26 2.55
CA THR A 48 -6.36 -14.10 2.96
C THR A 48 -7.25 -14.33 1.75
N ASP A 49 -7.41 -15.59 1.36
CA ASP A 49 -8.31 -15.98 0.28
C ASP A 49 -9.77 -15.75 0.68
N LEU A 50 -10.54 -15.17 -0.23
CA LEU A 50 -11.95 -14.87 -0.12
C LEU A 50 -12.71 -15.52 -1.30
N SER A 51 -13.94 -15.94 -1.04
CA SER A 51 -14.90 -16.33 -2.07
C SER A 51 -16.15 -15.49 -1.86
N LEU A 52 -16.31 -14.48 -2.71
CA LEU A 52 -17.42 -13.53 -2.68
C LEU A 52 -18.46 -13.89 -3.74
N GLN A 53 -19.67 -13.36 -3.62
CA GLN A 53 -20.68 -13.36 -4.66
C GLN A 53 -20.98 -11.92 -5.08
N PRO A 54 -21.24 -11.64 -6.36
CA PRO A 54 -21.64 -10.30 -6.77
C PRO A 54 -22.91 -9.86 -6.06
N GLY A 55 -22.92 -8.66 -5.51
CA GLY A 55 -24.09 -8.17 -4.79
C GLY A 55 -23.99 -6.71 -4.37
N ARG A 56 -25.11 -6.19 -3.88
CA ARG A 56 -25.17 -4.82 -3.36
C ARG A 56 -24.56 -4.74 -1.98
N PHE A 57 -23.83 -3.66 -1.73
CA PHE A 57 -23.37 -3.25 -0.40
C PHE A 57 -23.87 -1.82 -0.12
N ASP A 58 -24.31 -1.56 1.11
CA ASP A 58 -24.71 -0.22 1.56
C ASP A 58 -23.64 0.32 2.52
N PRO A 59 -22.76 1.24 2.08
CA PRO A 59 -21.70 1.77 2.93
C PRO A 59 -22.22 2.59 4.13
N ALA A 60 -23.48 3.07 4.10
CA ALA A 60 -24.08 3.75 5.23
C ALA A 60 -24.57 2.78 6.31
N ARG A 61 -24.75 1.50 5.95
CA ARG A 61 -25.23 0.43 6.82
C ARG A 61 -24.44 -0.85 6.54
N PRO A 62 -23.14 -0.87 6.87
CA PRO A 62 -22.27 -1.99 6.51
C PRO A 62 -22.73 -3.26 7.22
N VAL A 63 -22.99 -4.31 6.43
CA VAL A 63 -23.40 -5.63 6.92
C VAL A 63 -22.65 -6.68 6.13
N ALA A 64 -22.05 -7.65 6.83
CA ALA A 64 -21.39 -8.77 6.18
C ALA A 64 -22.42 -9.70 5.51
N SER A 65 -22.08 -10.20 4.33
CA SER A 65 -22.94 -11.03 3.49
C SER A 65 -22.08 -11.93 2.59
N SER A 66 -22.69 -12.69 1.68
CA SER A 66 -21.93 -13.40 0.65
C SER A 66 -21.22 -12.45 -0.33
N SER A 67 -21.70 -11.21 -0.47
CA SER A 67 -21.07 -10.20 -1.34
C SER A 67 -20.12 -9.27 -0.61
N ALA A 68 -20.06 -9.33 0.72
CA ALA A 68 -19.25 -8.45 1.54
C ALA A 68 -18.68 -9.19 2.76
N VAL A 69 -17.38 -9.44 2.79
CA VAL A 69 -16.70 -10.06 3.94
C VAL A 69 -16.02 -8.99 4.78
N ALA A 70 -16.34 -8.96 6.07
CA ALA A 70 -15.72 -8.06 7.05
C ALA A 70 -14.51 -8.74 7.71
N THR A 71 -13.37 -8.06 7.73
CA THR A 71 -12.15 -8.51 8.43
C THR A 71 -11.69 -7.43 9.41
N SER A 72 -11.43 -7.82 10.66
CA SER A 72 -10.97 -6.90 11.71
C SER A 72 -9.45 -6.79 11.74
N PHE A 73 -8.94 -5.57 11.77
CA PHE A 73 -7.52 -5.27 11.95
C PHE A 73 -7.32 -4.42 13.20
N ALA A 74 -6.53 -4.93 14.15
CA ALA A 74 -6.12 -4.16 15.32
C ALA A 74 -4.91 -3.29 14.97
N VAL A 75 -5.13 -2.00 14.73
CA VAL A 75 -4.08 -1.02 14.43
C VAL A 75 -3.39 -0.57 15.73
N PRO A 76 -2.10 -0.91 15.93
CA PRO A 76 -1.38 -0.51 17.12
C PRO A 76 -1.14 1.00 17.20
N THR A 77 -0.87 1.50 18.41
CA THR A 77 -0.31 2.84 18.60
C THR A 77 0.98 3.00 17.81
N SER A 78 1.24 4.21 17.30
CA SER A 78 2.43 4.52 16.51
C SER A 78 2.55 3.74 15.19
N THR A 79 1.41 3.37 14.58
CA THR A 79 1.37 2.88 13.20
C THR A 79 1.66 4.03 12.24
N ALA A 80 2.72 3.91 11.43
CA ALA A 80 3.07 4.92 10.43
C ALA A 80 2.12 4.89 9.24
N VAL A 81 1.78 3.68 8.79
CA VAL A 81 0.92 3.42 7.64
C VAL A 81 0.14 2.14 7.89
N ALA A 82 -1.18 2.17 7.70
CA ALA A 82 -1.98 0.97 7.50
C ALA A 82 -2.38 0.92 6.02
N ARG A 83 -2.14 -0.21 5.36
CA ARG A 83 -2.54 -0.43 3.97
C ARG A 83 -3.36 -1.70 3.89
N PHE A 84 -4.44 -1.62 3.13
CA PHE A 84 -5.31 -2.75 2.79
C PHE A 84 -5.38 -2.81 1.28
N ALA A 85 -5.16 -4.00 0.72
CA ALA A 85 -5.28 -4.26 -0.71
C ALA A 85 -6.17 -5.47 -0.92
N LEU A 86 -7.05 -5.35 -1.90
CA LEU A 86 -7.96 -6.38 -2.33
C LEU A 86 -7.69 -6.62 -3.81
N ALA A 87 -7.58 -7.87 -4.24
CA ALA A 87 -7.38 -8.22 -5.65
C ALA A 87 -8.20 -9.45 -6.01
N ALA A 88 -8.93 -9.38 -7.11
CA ALA A 88 -9.62 -10.51 -7.69
C ALA A 88 -8.63 -11.45 -8.38
N SER A 89 -9.02 -12.70 -8.58
CA SER A 89 -8.26 -13.62 -9.44
C SER A 89 -8.46 -13.33 -10.93
N HIS A 90 -9.45 -12.49 -11.29
CA HIS A 90 -9.74 -12.13 -12.68
C HIS A 90 -9.95 -10.63 -12.86
N ASP A 91 -9.29 -10.07 -13.86
CA ASP A 91 -9.29 -8.62 -14.15
C ASP A 91 -10.66 -8.04 -14.55
N GLY A 92 -11.63 -8.90 -14.87
CA GLY A 92 -13.00 -8.50 -15.23
C GLY A 92 -13.96 -8.42 -14.05
N ASP A 93 -13.51 -8.75 -12.85
CA ASP A 93 -14.30 -8.63 -11.64
C ASP A 93 -14.25 -7.19 -11.09
N ASP A 94 -15.28 -6.80 -10.35
CA ASP A 94 -15.42 -5.45 -9.80
C ASP A 94 -15.48 -5.58 -8.28
N LEU A 95 -14.39 -5.16 -7.64
CA LEU A 95 -14.22 -5.24 -6.21
C LEU A 95 -14.24 -3.85 -5.60
N ASP A 96 -14.81 -3.74 -4.40
CA ASP A 96 -14.71 -2.54 -3.59
C ASP A 96 -14.09 -2.86 -2.22
N LEU A 97 -13.43 -1.86 -1.65
CA LEU A 97 -12.81 -1.92 -0.35
C LEU A 97 -13.28 -0.76 0.52
N PHE A 98 -13.93 -1.07 1.64
CA PHE A 98 -14.39 -0.06 2.60
C PHE A 98 -13.74 -0.27 3.96
N VAL A 99 -13.27 0.80 4.58
CA VAL A 99 -12.59 0.76 5.87
C VAL A 99 -13.36 1.58 6.88
N TYR A 100 -13.78 0.95 7.96
CA TYR A 100 -14.54 1.55 9.05
C TYR A 100 -13.73 1.58 10.33
N ARG A 101 -14.00 2.58 11.17
CA ARG A 101 -13.54 2.66 12.56
C ARG A 101 -14.69 3.17 13.42
N ASP A 102 -14.97 2.47 14.51
CA ASP A 102 -16.07 2.82 15.43
C ASP A 102 -17.41 3.00 14.69
N GLY A 103 -17.68 2.13 13.70
CA GLY A 103 -18.88 2.18 12.85
C GLY A 103 -18.95 3.32 11.83
N ARG A 104 -17.88 4.11 11.68
CA ARG A 104 -17.80 5.20 10.69
C ARG A 104 -16.87 4.83 9.54
N LEU A 105 -17.31 5.06 8.32
CA LEU A 105 -16.46 4.96 7.14
C LEU A 105 -15.34 6.00 7.24
N VAL A 106 -14.09 5.54 7.20
CA VAL A 106 -12.89 6.39 7.27
C VAL A 106 -12.12 6.46 5.96
N ALA A 107 -12.27 5.46 5.10
CA ALA A 107 -11.75 5.44 3.75
C ALA A 107 -12.44 4.37 2.90
N SER A 108 -12.45 4.56 1.59
CA SER A 108 -12.89 3.56 0.61
C SER A 108 -12.02 3.63 -0.64
N ALA A 109 -12.06 2.55 -1.40
CA ALA A 109 -11.60 2.47 -2.77
C ALA A 109 -12.63 1.61 -3.50
N ASP A 110 -13.41 2.25 -4.35
CA ASP A 110 -14.67 1.75 -4.92
C ASP A 110 -14.79 2.14 -6.40
N SER A 111 -13.75 1.77 -7.17
CA SER A 111 -13.70 2.02 -8.60
C SER A 111 -14.45 0.92 -9.36
N LEU A 112 -14.12 0.70 -10.65
CA LEU A 112 -14.69 -0.41 -11.43
C LEU A 112 -13.61 -1.48 -11.69
N ALA A 113 -12.65 -1.58 -10.77
CA ALA A 113 -11.44 -2.37 -10.94
C ALA A 113 -11.53 -3.70 -10.20
N SER A 114 -10.76 -4.66 -10.69
CA SER A 114 -10.56 -5.95 -10.03
C SER A 114 -9.64 -5.85 -8.81
N ASP A 115 -8.98 -4.72 -8.61
CA ASP A 115 -8.07 -4.48 -7.51
C ASP A 115 -8.34 -3.12 -6.85
N GLU A 116 -8.35 -3.13 -5.52
CA GLU A 116 -8.62 -1.95 -4.71
C GLU A 116 -7.62 -1.80 -3.59
N ARG A 117 -7.35 -0.54 -3.24
CA ARG A 117 -6.34 -0.23 -2.23
C ARG A 117 -6.67 1.01 -1.42
N VAL A 118 -6.65 0.84 -0.11
CA VAL A 118 -6.73 1.95 0.85
C VAL A 118 -5.41 2.08 1.60
N THR A 119 -4.90 3.31 1.70
CA THR A 119 -3.71 3.64 2.51
C THR A 119 -4.05 4.72 3.51
N LEU A 120 -3.94 4.40 4.81
CA LEU A 120 -4.09 5.34 5.91
C LEU A 120 -2.72 5.74 6.43
N VAL A 121 -2.42 7.05 6.42
CA VAL A 121 -1.18 7.59 6.95
C VAL A 121 -1.38 8.04 8.40
N GLN A 122 -0.54 7.55 9.30
CA GLN A 122 -0.62 7.80 10.74
C GLN A 122 -2.05 7.60 11.30
N PRO A 123 -2.70 6.44 11.01
CA PRO A 123 -4.04 6.18 11.49
C PRO A 123 -4.09 6.18 13.03
N PRO A 124 -5.16 6.70 13.65
CA PRO A 124 -5.41 6.49 15.07
C PRO A 124 -5.41 5.00 15.41
N SER A 125 -4.86 4.62 16.57
CA SER A 125 -4.94 3.24 17.04
C SER A 125 -6.39 2.81 17.30
N GLY A 126 -6.65 1.51 17.18
CA GLY A 126 -7.98 0.94 17.41
C GLY A 126 -8.26 -0.22 16.47
N VAL A 127 -9.49 -0.73 16.52
CA VAL A 127 -9.96 -1.77 15.61
C VAL A 127 -10.56 -1.11 14.38
N TYR A 128 -10.14 -1.57 13.21
CA TYR A 128 -10.69 -1.19 11.92
C TYR A 128 -11.40 -2.41 11.33
N GLU A 129 -12.61 -2.19 10.82
CA GLU A 129 -13.35 -3.20 10.07
C GLU A 129 -13.18 -2.92 8.58
N VAL A 130 -12.57 -3.86 7.87
CA VAL A 130 -12.31 -3.76 6.44
C VAL A 130 -13.29 -4.69 5.73
N TYR A 131 -14.15 -4.11 4.91
CA TYR A 131 -15.11 -4.84 4.07
C TYR A 131 -14.52 -4.98 2.68
N ALA A 132 -14.29 -6.23 2.28
CA ALA A 132 -14.04 -6.61 0.89
C ALA A 132 -15.37 -6.97 0.24
N VAL A 133 -15.70 -6.29 -0.85
CA VAL A 133 -16.99 -6.39 -1.52
C VAL A 133 -16.79 -6.80 -2.97
N SER A 134 -17.64 -7.69 -3.48
CA SER A 134 -17.77 -7.91 -4.92
C SER A 134 -19.03 -7.20 -5.42
N SER A 135 -18.84 -6.11 -6.14
CA SER A 135 -19.92 -5.30 -6.72
C SER A 135 -20.42 -5.90 -8.03
N ALA A 136 -19.51 -6.39 -8.85
CA ALA A 136 -19.80 -7.18 -10.04
C ALA A 136 -18.72 -8.24 -10.28
N SER A 137 -18.97 -9.14 -11.23
CA SER A 137 -18.07 -10.23 -11.58
C SER A 137 -18.27 -10.66 -13.01
N ASN A 138 -17.21 -11.14 -13.64
CA ASN A 138 -17.29 -11.83 -14.93
C ASN A 138 -18.01 -13.19 -14.81
N SER A 139 -18.01 -13.76 -13.60
CA SER A 139 -18.67 -15.00 -13.22
C SER A 139 -19.85 -14.69 -12.33
N THR A 140 -21.04 -15.12 -12.72
CA THR A 140 -22.28 -14.77 -12.01
C THR A 140 -22.42 -15.45 -10.63
N THR A 141 -21.55 -16.39 -10.27
CA THR A 141 -21.74 -17.26 -9.09
C THR A 141 -20.68 -17.14 -8.01
N SER A 142 -19.47 -16.67 -8.34
CA SER A 142 -18.38 -16.50 -7.37
C SER A 142 -17.30 -15.58 -7.92
N THR A 143 -16.69 -14.81 -7.02
CA THR A 143 -15.57 -13.91 -7.24
C THR A 143 -14.46 -14.29 -6.26
N PRO A 144 -13.49 -15.13 -6.67
CA PRO A 144 -12.34 -15.44 -5.85
C PRO A 144 -11.43 -14.21 -5.76
N ALA A 145 -11.05 -13.84 -4.54
CA ALA A 145 -10.26 -12.65 -4.27
C ALA A 145 -9.27 -12.88 -3.12
N GLN A 146 -8.29 -12.00 -2.98
CA GLN A 146 -7.34 -11.99 -1.87
C GLN A 146 -7.35 -10.63 -1.19
N LEU A 147 -7.52 -10.64 0.14
CA LEU A 147 -7.35 -9.46 0.98
C LEU A 147 -6.03 -9.53 1.73
N THR A 148 -5.21 -8.49 1.60
CA THR A 148 -3.95 -8.34 2.34
C THR A 148 -3.93 -7.05 3.13
N GLY A 149 -3.55 -7.12 4.41
CA GLY A 149 -3.43 -5.96 5.29
C GLY A 149 -2.03 -5.83 5.90
N TRP A 150 -1.42 -4.66 5.75
CA TRP A 150 -0.12 -4.32 6.33
C TRP A 150 -0.27 -3.20 7.34
N LEU A 151 0.20 -3.47 8.56
CA LEU A 151 0.28 -2.48 9.64
C LEU A 151 1.74 -2.15 9.88
N LEU A 152 2.21 -1.06 9.29
CA LEU A 152 3.61 -0.67 9.31
C LEU A 152 3.89 0.28 10.49
N PRO A 153 4.64 -0.16 11.52
CA PRO A 153 4.94 0.70 12.67
C PRO A 153 5.93 1.81 12.32
N GLU A 154 5.87 2.92 13.06
CA GLU A 154 6.88 3.97 12.99
C GLU A 154 8.27 3.44 13.41
N GLY A 155 9.32 3.96 12.76
CA GLY A 155 10.70 3.70 13.15
C GLY A 155 11.26 2.32 12.75
N VAL A 156 10.46 1.42 12.16
CA VAL A 156 10.94 0.11 11.71
C VAL A 156 11.89 0.27 10.52
N ARG A 157 13.17 -0.03 10.75
CA ARG A 157 14.17 -0.06 9.69
C ARG A 157 14.08 -1.40 8.95
N ALA A 158 13.91 -1.34 7.63
CA ALA A 158 13.98 -2.51 6.79
C ALA A 158 15.42 -3.06 6.74
N ARG A 159 15.58 -4.38 6.63
CA ARG A 159 16.85 -5.02 6.24
C ARG A 159 17.04 -4.91 4.72
N ALA A 160 17.16 -3.68 4.25
CA ALA A 160 17.33 -3.35 2.84
C ALA A 160 18.44 -2.32 2.64
N GLN A 161 19.01 -2.27 1.44
CA GLN A 161 20.04 -1.34 1.05
C GLN A 161 19.49 -0.38 -0.02
N ILE A 162 20.01 0.83 -0.04
CA ILE A 162 19.76 1.81 -1.11
C ILE A 162 21.10 2.18 -1.73
N SER A 163 21.20 2.04 -3.05
CA SER A 163 22.35 2.43 -3.85
C SER A 163 21.96 3.45 -4.93
N PRO A 164 22.88 4.37 -5.32
CA PRO A 164 24.22 4.57 -4.76
C PRO A 164 24.18 5.26 -3.38
N ARG A 165 25.27 5.08 -2.59
CA ARG A 165 25.45 5.76 -1.30
C ARG A 165 26.85 6.39 -1.24
N PRO A 166 26.99 7.74 -1.17
CA PRO A 166 25.92 8.74 -1.07
C PRO A 166 25.12 8.90 -2.37
N LEU A 167 23.82 9.17 -2.25
CA LEU A 167 22.96 9.50 -3.39
C LEU A 167 23.17 10.97 -3.75
N ARG A 168 23.95 11.22 -4.81
CA ARG A 168 24.24 12.55 -5.32
C ARG A 168 23.20 12.91 -6.38
N VAL A 169 22.56 14.07 -6.21
CA VAL A 169 21.49 14.55 -7.09
C VAL A 169 21.79 15.94 -7.60
N THR A 170 21.24 16.27 -8.77
CA THR A 170 21.31 17.60 -9.37
C THR A 170 19.90 18.15 -9.50
N GLY A 171 19.68 19.38 -9.04
CA GLY A 171 18.37 20.04 -9.08
C GLY A 171 17.82 20.09 -10.51
N GLY A 172 16.53 19.79 -10.64
CA GLY A 172 15.81 19.70 -11.91
C GLY A 172 16.08 18.43 -12.71
N ARG A 173 17.09 17.60 -12.36
CA ARG A 173 17.41 16.37 -13.09
C ARG A 173 16.75 15.13 -12.48
N LEU A 174 16.52 14.14 -13.35
CA LEU A 174 16.19 12.80 -12.90
C LEU A 174 17.43 12.18 -12.24
N PHE A 175 17.16 11.35 -11.25
CA PHE A 175 18.12 10.45 -10.64
C PHE A 175 17.42 9.12 -10.40
N GLU A 176 18.22 8.09 -10.25
CA GLU A 176 17.78 6.73 -9.98
C GLU A 176 18.43 6.26 -8.68
N MET A 177 17.65 5.50 -7.91
CA MET A 177 18.16 4.75 -6.78
C MET A 177 17.59 3.34 -6.82
N THR A 178 18.41 2.36 -6.51
CA THR A 178 17.99 0.96 -6.39
C THR A 178 17.79 0.64 -4.93
N VAL A 179 16.63 0.09 -4.59
CA VAL A 179 16.36 -0.52 -3.30
C VAL A 179 16.58 -2.02 -3.45
N SER A 180 17.43 -2.62 -2.61
CA SER A 180 17.66 -4.07 -2.62
C SER A 180 17.37 -4.70 -1.26
N TRP A 181 16.87 -5.93 -1.26
CA TRP A 181 16.46 -6.65 -0.06
C TRP A 181 17.08 -8.05 0.00
N GLY A 182 17.11 -8.61 1.21
CA GLY A 182 17.54 -9.99 1.44
C GLY A 182 16.48 -11.01 0.99
N ARG A 183 16.67 -12.28 1.37
CA ARG A 183 15.61 -13.28 1.21
C ARG A 183 14.45 -12.95 2.15
N LEU A 184 13.25 -13.03 1.62
CA LEU A 184 11.98 -12.81 2.31
C LEU A 184 11.08 -14.03 2.07
N ASP A 185 10.07 -14.18 2.90
CA ASP A 185 9.09 -15.28 2.81
C ASP A 185 8.21 -15.07 1.57
N GLU A 186 8.26 -16.01 0.62
CA GLU A 186 7.53 -15.98 -0.64
C GLU A 186 6.02 -16.30 -0.49
N SER A 187 5.60 -16.79 0.68
CA SER A 187 4.17 -16.95 1.00
C SER A 187 3.48 -15.65 1.40
N LYS A 188 4.24 -14.54 1.44
CA LYS A 188 3.77 -13.23 1.90
C LYS A 188 4.01 -12.18 0.84
N GLN A 189 3.12 -11.20 0.83
CA GLN A 189 3.36 -9.94 0.16
C GLN A 189 3.98 -8.96 1.14
N TRP A 190 4.93 -8.14 0.67
CA TRP A 190 5.71 -7.25 1.52
C TRP A 190 5.46 -5.79 1.21
N PHE A 191 5.35 -4.99 2.26
CA PHE A 191 5.06 -3.57 2.14
C PHE A 191 6.01 -2.70 2.94
N GLY A 192 6.47 -1.63 2.31
CA GLY A 192 7.28 -0.59 2.94
C GLY A 192 7.18 0.73 2.20
N TYR A 193 8.05 1.67 2.54
CA TYR A 193 8.22 2.88 1.75
C TYR A 193 9.62 3.45 1.87
N VAL A 194 10.09 4.09 0.80
CA VAL A 194 11.29 4.92 0.84
C VAL A 194 10.93 6.27 1.44
N ARG A 195 11.62 6.62 2.53
CA ARG A 195 11.60 7.95 3.14
C ARG A 195 12.77 8.76 2.61
N TYR A 196 12.47 9.94 2.08
CA TYR A 196 13.46 10.92 1.70
C TYR A 196 13.63 11.93 2.83
N ALA A 197 14.86 12.19 3.27
CA ALA A 197 15.13 13.16 4.33
C ALA A 197 14.62 14.55 3.92
N GLU A 198 14.13 15.30 4.91
CA GLU A 198 13.64 16.68 4.73
C GLU A 198 12.44 16.82 3.76
N SER A 199 11.82 15.70 3.37
CA SER A 199 10.64 15.68 2.52
C SER A 199 9.52 14.87 3.17
N ALA A 200 8.28 15.37 3.03
CA ALA A 200 7.09 14.60 3.37
C ALA A 200 6.74 13.56 2.30
N ARG A 201 7.38 13.62 1.11
CA ARG A 201 7.19 12.61 0.06
C ARG A 201 7.71 11.25 0.50
N ARG A 202 6.97 10.23 0.10
CA ARG A 202 7.29 8.82 0.27
C ARG A 202 7.03 8.13 -1.06
N THR A 203 7.80 7.10 -1.34
CA THR A 203 7.51 6.15 -2.41
C THR A 203 7.21 4.82 -1.75
N TYR A 204 5.98 4.37 -1.83
CA TYR A 204 5.58 3.05 -1.37
C TYR A 204 6.28 1.97 -2.17
N LEU A 205 6.62 0.88 -1.52
CA LEU A 205 7.24 -0.30 -2.12
C LEU A 205 6.37 -1.50 -1.76
N THR A 206 5.79 -2.12 -2.78
CA THR A 206 5.02 -3.36 -2.65
C THR A 206 5.78 -4.46 -3.37
N LEU A 207 5.99 -5.59 -2.69
CA LEU A 207 6.66 -6.76 -3.26
C LEU A 207 5.69 -7.94 -3.27
N ASP A 208 5.56 -8.53 -4.45
CA ASP A 208 4.68 -9.64 -4.79
C ASP A 208 5.45 -10.87 -5.28
#